data_AF-A0A2M6Z710-F1
#
_entry.id   AF-A0A2M6Z710-F1
#
_cell.length_a   1.000
_cell.length_b   1.000
_cell.length_c   1.000
_cell.angle_alpha   90.00
_cell.angle_beta   90.00
_cell.angle_gamma   90.00
#
_symmetry.space_group_name_H-M   'P 1'
#
loop_
_entity.id
_entity.type
_entity.pdbx_description
1 polymer ?
#
loop_
_entity_poly.entity_id
_entity_poly.type
_entity_poly.pdbx_seq_one_letter_code
_entity_poly.pdbx_strand_id
1 'polypeptide(L)' 'MVEFLHRSEDRAGGILRFEGEETIHWSAIQNGGKWYILIHNDIKDDSKLSLKCILNMIQNSLKYKKAA' A
#
# COMPACT_ATOMS: atom_id res chain seq x y z
N MET A 1 -1.88 8.62 4.82
CA MET A 1 -2.52 8.83 3.50
C MET A 1 -1.82 7.98 2.45
N VAL A 2 -2.57 7.15 1.72
CA VAL A 2 -2.04 6.40 0.56
C VAL A 2 -2.19 7.28 -0.68
N GLU A 3 -1.10 7.46 -1.42
CA GLU A 3 -1.06 8.16 -2.70
C GLU A 3 -0.64 7.17 -3.79
N PHE A 4 -1.37 7.16 -4.90
CA PHE A 4 -1.04 6.35 -6.07
C PHE A 4 -0.16 7.15 -7.01
N LEU A 5 1.04 6.63 -7.31
CA LEU A 5 1.92 7.15 -8.36
C LEU A 5 1.61 6.50 -9.71
N HIS A 6 1.13 5.26 -9.69
CA HIS A 6 0.66 4.52 -10.85
C HIS A 6 -0.45 3.56 -10.44
N ARG A 7 -1.47 3.37 -11.30
CA ARG A 7 -2.53 2.39 -11.11
C ARG A 7 -3.13 1.93 -12.45
N SER A 8 -3.15 0.63 -12.67
CA SER A 8 -3.89 -0.08 -13.72
C SER A 8 -4.87 -1.07 -13.07
N GLU A 9 -5.51 -1.91 -13.89
CA GLU A 9 -6.39 -2.98 -13.41
C GLU A 9 -5.62 -4.08 -12.65
N ASP A 10 -4.39 -4.34 -13.05
CA ASP A 10 -3.56 -5.46 -12.58
C ASP A 10 -2.33 -5.02 -11.79
N ARG A 11 -2.01 -3.73 -11.76
CA ARG A 11 -0.83 -3.18 -11.08
C ARG A 11 -1.17 -1.87 -10.37
N ALA A 12 -0.48 -1.62 -9.28
CA ALA A 12 -0.51 -0.33 -8.63
C ALA A 12 0.83 -0.07 -7.94
N GLY A 13 1.16 1.19 -7.74
CA GLY A 13 2.34 1.57 -6.98
C GLY A 13 2.16 2.97 -6.45
N GLY A 14 2.80 3.23 -5.32
CA GLY A 14 2.58 4.47 -4.63
C GLY A 14 3.40 4.62 -3.37
N ILE A 15 2.94 5.57 -2.57
CA ILE A 15 3.53 5.90 -1.29
C ILE A 15 2.45 5.94 -0.20
N LEU A 16 2.82 5.55 1.00
CA LEU A 16 2.05 5.75 2.21
C LEU A 16 2.79 6.79 3.05
N ARG A 17 2.14 7.92 3.31
CA ARG A 17 2.64 8.96 4.22
C ARG A 17 1.90 8.88 5.55
N PHE A 18 2.62 8.94 6.65
CA PHE A 18 2.06 9.04 8.00
C PHE A 18 2.83 10.12 8.76
N GLU A 19 2.12 10.94 9.54
CA GLU A 19 2.73 12.07 10.21
C GLU A 19 3.79 11.61 11.21
N GLY A 20 4.99 12.15 11.06
CA GLY A 20 6.13 11.83 11.93
C GLY A 20 6.78 10.47 11.65
N GLU A 21 6.47 9.81 10.54
CA GLU A 21 7.11 8.57 10.10
C GLU A 21 7.76 8.73 8.72
N GLU A 22 8.69 7.82 8.41
CA GLU A 22 9.28 7.74 7.07
C GLU A 22 8.23 7.42 6.01
N THR A 23 8.44 7.94 4.78
CA THR A 23 7.57 7.63 3.65
C THR A 23 7.79 6.19 3.19
N ILE A 24 6.70 5.42 3.11
CA ILE A 24 6.75 4.02 2.71
C ILE A 24 6.37 3.89 1.23
N HIS A 25 7.32 3.44 0.42
CA HIS A 25 7.13 3.10 -0.99
C HIS A 25 6.62 1.67 -1.12
N TRP A 26 5.64 1.49 -1.99
CA TRP A 26 5.04 0.18 -2.21
C TRP A 26 4.64 -0.04 -3.67
N SER A 27 4.61 -1.31 -4.07
CA SER A 27 4.06 -1.77 -5.34
C SER A 27 3.11 -2.94 -5.10
N ALA A 28 2.19 -3.16 -6.02
CA ALA A 28 1.22 -4.23 -5.95
C ALA A 28 0.88 -4.78 -7.33
N ILE A 29 0.64 -6.09 -7.39
CA ILE A 29 0.13 -6.78 -8.58
C ILE A 29 -1.14 -7.56 -8.22
N GLN A 30 -2.09 -7.62 -9.14
CA GLN A 30 -3.30 -8.42 -9.00
C GLN A 30 -3.12 -9.75 -9.76
N ASN A 31 -3.27 -10.86 -9.05
CA ASN A 31 -3.27 -12.20 -9.65
C ASN A 31 -4.37 -13.06 -9.01
N GLY A 32 -5.26 -13.63 -9.84
CA GLY A 32 -6.36 -14.47 -9.38
C GLY A 32 -7.33 -13.77 -8.41
N GLY A 33 -7.60 -12.48 -8.64
CA GLY A 33 -8.49 -11.67 -7.78
C GLY A 33 -7.88 -11.29 -6.42
N LYS A 34 -6.59 -11.57 -6.20
CA LYS A 34 -5.86 -11.19 -4.98
C LYS A 34 -4.77 -10.18 -5.32
N TRP A 35 -4.59 -9.20 -4.45
CA TRP A 35 -3.49 -8.25 -4.51
C TRP A 35 -2.29 -8.79 -3.73
N TYR A 36 -1.13 -8.81 -4.37
CA TYR A 36 0.16 -9.08 -3.76
C TYR A 36 0.88 -7.75 -3.64
N ILE A 37 1.26 -7.38 -2.41
CA ILE A 37 1.84 -6.07 -2.11
C ILE A 37 3.29 -6.27 -1.69
N LEU A 38 4.18 -5.50 -2.28
CA LEU A 38 5.59 -5.40 -1.92
C LEU A 38 5.82 -4.04 -1.25
N ILE A 39 6.43 -4.07 -0.08
CA ILE A 39 6.94 -2.87 0.61
C ILE A 39 8.43 -2.77 0.30
N HIS A 40 8.87 -1.61 -0.18
CA HIS A 40 10.26 -1.40 -0.60
C HIS A 40 11.16 -0.89 0.53
N ASN A 41 10.56 -0.39 1.60
CA ASN A 41 11.27 0.11 2.78
C ASN A 41 11.42 -0.99 3.83
N ASP A 42 12.47 -0.87 4.64
CA ASP A 42 12.58 -1.61 5.89
C ASP A 42 11.58 -1.03 6.90
N ILE A 43 10.79 -1.90 7.52
CA ILE A 43 9.90 -1.52 8.62
C ILE A 43 10.66 -1.75 9.90
N LYS A 44 11.07 -0.66 10.54
CA LYS A 44 11.81 -0.70 11.80
C LYS A 44 10.86 -1.10 12.95
N ASP A 45 11.39 -1.83 13.93
CA ASP A 45 10.63 -2.30 15.09
C ASP A 45 10.09 -1.16 15.98
N ASP A 46 10.72 0.02 15.92
CA ASP A 46 10.32 1.23 16.64
C ASP A 46 9.31 2.10 15.87
N SER A 47 8.93 1.71 14.65
CA SER A 47 7.92 2.46 13.88
C SER A 47 6.58 2.43 14.59
N LYS A 48 5.88 3.57 14.62
CA LYS A 48 4.50 3.64 15.13
C LYS A 48 3.54 2.82 14.27
N LEU A 49 3.94 2.46 13.05
CA LEU A 49 3.15 1.68 12.13
C LEU A 49 3.65 0.24 12.03
N SER A 50 2.86 -0.68 12.56
CA SER A 50 3.08 -2.11 12.29
C SER A 50 2.89 -2.44 10.80
N LEU A 51 3.62 -3.45 10.32
CA LEU A 51 3.46 -4.00 8.95
C LEU A 51 1.98 -4.33 8.64
N LYS A 52 1.25 -4.89 9.62
CA LYS A 52 -0.18 -5.18 9.49
C LYS A 52 -1.01 -3.94 9.21
N CYS A 53 -0.72 -2.82 9.89
CA CYS A 53 -1.39 -1.55 9.67
C CYS A 53 -1.13 -1.02 8.26
N ILE A 54 0.15 -1.01 7.84
CA ILE A 54 0.58 -0.56 6.51
C ILE A 54 -0.13 -1.35 5.40
N LEU A 55 -0.08 -2.69 5.49
CA LEU A 55 -0.73 -3.56 4.51
C LEU A 55 -2.25 -3.32 4.46
N ASN A 56 -2.91 -3.16 5.61
CA ASN A 56 -4.36 -2.88 5.64
C ASN A 56 -4.70 -1.55 4.97
N MET A 57 -3.92 -0.50 5.20
CA MET A 57 -4.15 0.81 4.57
C MET A 57 -4.04 0.71 3.05
N ILE A 58 -2.97 0.07 2.55
CA ILE A 58 -2.75 -0.12 1.11
C ILE A 58 -3.85 -1.00 0.52
N GLN A 59 -4.20 -2.12 1.16
CA GLN A 59 -5.25 -3.02 0.69
C GLN A 59 -6.61 -2.33 0.62
N ASN A 60 -6.97 -1.50 1.60
CA ASN A 60 -8.23 -0.76 1.57
C ASN A 60 -8.26 0.23 0.40
N SER A 61 -7.15 0.92 0.13
CA SER A 61 -7.04 1.81 -1.03
C SER A 61 -7.11 1.06 -2.37
N LEU A 62 -6.63 -0.19 -2.43
CA LEU A 62 -6.72 -1.04 -3.63
C LEU A 62 -8.15 -1.60 -3.86
N LYS A 63 -8.88 -1.92 -2.78
CA LYS A 63 -10.26 -2.45 -2.84
C LYS A 63 -11.31 -1.45 -3.32
N TYR A 64 -11.05 -0.15 -3.22
CA TYR A 64 -11.97 0.86 -3.75
C TYR A 64 -11.90 0.91 -5.30
N LYS A 65 -12.63 -0.02 -5.93
CA LYS A 65 -13.33 0.12 -7.22
C LYS A 65 -14.36 -1.01 -7.41
N LYS A 66 -15.56 -0.76 -6.87
CA LYS A 66 -16.83 -1.10 -7.55
C LYS A 66 -17.92 -0.16 -6.98
N ALA A 67 -17.83 1.13 -7.32
CA ALA A 67 -19.03 1.95 -7.40
C ALA A 67 -19.55 1.78 -8.82
N ALA A 68 -20.82 1.38 -8.91
CA ALA A 68 -21.55 1.03 -10.13
C ALA A 68 -21.58 2.17 -11.17
#